data_AF-A0A9D4GHX2-F1
#
_entry.id   AF-A0A9D4GHX2-F1
#
_cell.length_a   1.000
_cell.length_b   1.000
_cell.length_c   1.000
_cell.angle_alpha   90.00
_cell.angle_beta   90.00
_cell.angle_gamma   90.00
#
_symmetry.space_group_name_H-M   'P 1'
#
loop_
_entity.id
_entity.type
_entity.pdbx_description
1 polymer ?
#
loop_
_entity_poly.entity_id
_entity_poly.type
_entity_poly.pdbx_seq_one_letter_code
_entity_poly.pdbx_strand_id
1 'polypeptide(L)' 'MLWIGAHEMPTLLPLPRHFNWANGQPVDMSYGWAPGEPEGYNQHCVTINHAGGYTLHDNICWFIHKFICQRL' A
#
# COMPACT_ATOMS: atom_id res chain seq x y z
N MET A 1 -0.96 0.45 12.41
CA MET A 1 -0.76 0.70 10.97
C MET A 1 -0.67 2.20 10.72
N LEU A 2 0.11 2.62 9.72
CA LEU A 2 0.27 4.00 9.28
C LEU A 2 0.06 4.06 7.78
N TRP A 3 -0.78 4.97 7.29
CA TRP A 3 -0.93 5.21 5.85
C TRP A 3 0.38 5.72 5.25
N ILE A 4 0.72 5.17 4.10
CA ILE A 4 1.75 5.70 3.19
C ILE A 4 1.09 6.10 1.87
N GLY A 5 1.81 6.84 1.04
CA GLY A 5 1.28 7.33 -0.23
C GLY A 5 1.08 6.27 -1.30
N ALA A 6 1.21 4.98 -1.00
CA ALA A 6 1.05 3.92 -1.99
C ALA A 6 -0.40 3.45 -2.07
N HIS A 7 -0.85 3.20 -3.30
CA HIS A 7 -2.19 2.69 -3.57
C HIS A 7 -2.19 1.81 -4.82
N GLU A 8 -3.17 0.93 -4.92
CA GLU A 8 -3.41 0.13 -6.10
C GLU A 8 -3.98 1.01 -7.23
N MET A 9 -3.52 0.77 -8.46
CA MET A 9 -4.11 1.32 -9.67
C MET A 9 -5.30 0.43 -10.10
N PRO A 10 -6.48 1.01 -10.36
CA PRO A 10 -7.57 0.24 -10.94
C PRO A 10 -7.19 -0.20 -12.37
N THR A 11 -6.86 -1.48 -12.54
CA THR A 11 -6.68 -2.07 -13.88
C THR A 11 -8.00 -2.63 -14.37
N LEU A 12 -8.42 -2.23 -15.58
CA LEU A 12 -9.67 -2.67 -16.22
C LEU A 12 -9.67 -4.16 -16.65
N LEU A 13 -8.66 -4.94 -16.25
CA LEU A 13 -8.39 -6.31 -16.69
C LEU A 13 -7.78 -7.11 -15.51
N PRO A 14 -7.81 -8.45 -15.54
CA PRO A 14 -7.19 -9.30 -14.51
C PRO A 14 -5.68 -9.29 -14.71
N LEU A 15 -5.05 -8.15 -14.45
CA LEU A 15 -3.60 -7.98 -14.40
C LEU A 15 -3.12 -8.25 -12.96
N PRO A 16 -1.83 -8.59 -12.77
CA PRO A 16 -1.24 -8.58 -11.44
C PRO A 16 -1.48 -7.22 -10.79
N ARG A 17 -1.70 -7.22 -9.47
CA ARG A 17 -1.97 -5.99 -8.72
C ARG A 17 -0.79 -5.04 -8.88
N HIS A 18 -1.08 -3.84 -9.37
CA HIS A 18 -0.09 -2.80 -9.61
C HIS A 18 -0.29 -1.67 -8.61
N PHE A 19 0.78 -1.32 -7.90
CA PHE A 19 0.79 -0.20 -6.96
C PHE A 19 1.45 1.00 -7.61
N ASN A 20 1.16 2.20 -7.10
CA ASN A 20 1.85 3.45 -7.41
C ASN A 20 1.98 4.32 -6.17
N TRP A 21 2.99 5.17 -6.16
CA TRP A 21 3.06 6.28 -5.22
C TRP A 21 2.16 7.43 -5.69
N ALA A 22 1.43 8.04 -4.77
CA ALA A 22 0.58 9.21 -5.01
C ALA A 22 1.37 10.44 -5.51
N ASN A 23 2.69 10.45 -5.37
CA ASN A 23 3.57 11.50 -5.90
C ASN A 23 4.02 11.25 -7.35
N GLY A 24 3.57 10.16 -7.99
CA GLY A 24 3.90 9.79 -9.37
C GLY A 24 5.31 9.20 -9.56
N GLN A 25 6.08 9.00 -8.49
CA GLN A 25 7.38 8.33 -8.58
C GLN A 25 7.19 6.83 -8.84
N PRO A 26 8.13 6.18 -9.55
CA PRO A 26 8.10 4.74 -9.74
C PRO A 26 8.14 4.03 -8.38
N VAL A 27 7.37 2.97 -8.26
CA VAL A 27 7.29 2.16 -7.04
C VAL A 27 7.97 0.83 -7.24
N ASP A 28 8.76 0.42 -6.24
CA ASP A 28 9.18 -0.96 -6.06
C ASP A 28 8.69 -1.44 -4.70
N MET A 29 7.73 -2.36 -4.72
CA MET A 29 7.13 -2.96 -3.50
C MET A 29 7.52 -4.43 -3.34
N SER A 30 8.51 -4.93 -4.09
CA SER A 30 8.81 -6.37 -4.15
C SER A 30 9.29 -6.99 -2.84
N TYR A 31 9.77 -6.19 -1.88
CA TYR A 31 10.39 -6.70 -0.63
C TYR A 31 9.73 -6.20 0.66
N GLY A 32 8.68 -5.39 0.59
CA GLY A 32 8.11 -4.75 1.78
C GLY A 32 6.92 -5.49 2.40
N TRP A 33 6.27 -6.40 1.68
CA TRP A 33 5.01 -7.03 2.10
C TRP A 33 5.16 -7.96 3.30
N ALA A 34 4.16 -7.93 4.18
CA ALA A 34 4.02 -8.98 5.19
C ALA A 34 3.71 -10.33 4.50
N PRO A 35 4.00 -11.47 5.15
CA PRO A 35 3.59 -12.77 4.62
C PRO A 35 2.07 -12.81 4.36
N GLY A 36 1.68 -13.17 3.14
CA GLY A 36 0.26 -13.23 2.72
C GLY A 36 -0.26 -11.94 2.07
N GLU A 37 0.48 -10.84 2.17
CA GLU A 37 0.12 -9.56 1.56
C GLU A 37 0.69 -9.40 0.14
N PRO A 38 0.03 -8.64 -0.74
CA PRO A 38 -1.26 -7.97 -0.52
C PRO A 38 -2.44 -8.95 -0.71
N GLU A 39 -3.45 -8.89 0.17
CA GLU A 39 -4.44 -9.98 0.32
C GLU A 39 -5.85 -9.70 -0.24
N GLY A 40 -6.21 -8.43 -0.50
CA GLY A 40 -7.62 -8.06 -0.70
C GLY A 40 -8.05 -7.53 -2.06
N TYR A 41 -9.25 -7.93 -2.50
CA TYR A 41 -9.95 -7.39 -3.67
C TYR A 41 -10.48 -5.95 -3.51
N ASN A 42 -10.72 -5.49 -2.27
CA ASN A 42 -11.23 -4.15 -1.96
C ASN A 42 -10.26 -3.36 -1.04
N GLN A 43 -9.01 -3.81 -0.96
CA GLN A 43 -7.95 -3.23 -0.14
C GLN A 43 -6.97 -2.49 -1.05
N HIS A 44 -7.32 -1.27 -1.45
CA HIS A 44 -6.58 -0.54 -2.48
C HIS A 44 -5.56 0.48 -1.93
N CYS A 45 -5.42 0.62 -0.61
CA CYS A 45 -4.49 1.57 0.00
C CYS A 45 -3.45 0.85 0.85
N VAL A 46 -2.22 1.34 0.90
CA VAL A 46 -1.12 0.65 1.58
C VAL A 46 -0.79 1.29 2.92
N THR A 47 -0.59 0.45 3.94
CA THR A 47 -0.09 0.86 5.25
C THR A 47 1.25 0.21 5.59
N ILE A 48 2.00 0.84 6.49
CA ILE A 48 3.12 0.22 7.21
C ILE A 48 2.67 -0.20 8.60
N ASN A 49 2.96 -1.44 8.98
CA ASN A 49 2.77 -1.96 10.32
C ASN A 49 4.02 -1.74 11.19
N HIS A 50 4.10 -0.57 11.85
CA HIS A 50 5.22 -0.24 12.75
C HIS A 50 5.38 -1.19 13.95
N ALA A 51 4.30 -1.87 14.37
CA ALA A 51 4.36 -2.85 15.45
C ALA A 51 4.82 -4.24 14.96
N GLY A 52 4.70 -4.53 13.67
CA GLY A 52 5.02 -5.80 13.03
C GLY A 52 6.34 -5.80 12.25
N GLY A 53 7.31 -4.97 12.63
CA GLY A 53 8.61 -4.90 11.93
C GLY A 53 8.60 -4.08 10.64
N TYR A 54 7.66 -3.13 10.52
CA TYR A 54 7.55 -2.20 9.38
C TYR A 54 7.18 -2.85 8.04
N THR A 55 6.45 -3.95 8.08
CA THR A 55 5.91 -4.61 6.88
C THR A 55 4.75 -3.82 6.27
N LEU A 56 4.57 -3.98 4.96
CA LEU A 56 3.48 -3.43 4.18
C LEU A 56 2.24 -4.32 4.27
N HIS A 57 1.08 -3.67 4.29
CA HIS A 57 -0.23 -4.32 4.21
C HIS A 57 -1.13 -3.50 3.29
N ASP A 58 -1.92 -4.17 2.47
CA ASP A 58 -3.02 -3.52 1.77
C ASP A 58 -4.24 -3.41 2.70
N ASN A 59 -4.98 -2.33 2.58
CA ASN A 59 -6.10 -2.04 3.47
C ASN A 59 -7.23 -1.31 2.76
N ILE A 60 -8.42 -1.40 3.35
CA ILE A 60 -9.59 -0.66 2.87
C ILE A 60 -9.34 0.82 3.12
N CYS A 61 -9.37 1.62 2.06
CA CYS A 61 -9.00 3.04 2.08
C CYS A 61 -9.82 3.91 3.05
N TRP A 62 -11.01 3.47 3.44
CA TRP A 62 -11.90 4.20 4.34
C TRP A 62 -11.50 4.14 5.82
N PHE A 63 -10.53 3.30 6.19
CA PHE A 63 -10.07 3.23 7.57
C PHE A 63 -9.34 4.50 8.01
N ILE A 64 -9.62 4.93 9.24
CA ILE A 64 -8.98 6.08 9.86
C ILE A 64 -7.66 5.61 10.49
N HIS A 65 -6.54 5.85 9.81
CA HIS A 65 -5.19 5.67 10.35
C HIS A 65 -4.42 6.99 10.37
N LYS A 66 -3.43 7.06 11.26
CA LYS A 66 -2.37 8.08 11.16
C LYS A 66 -1.59 7.85 9.85
N PHE A 67 -0.89 8.86 9.37
CA PHE A 67 -0.18 8.81 8.08
C PHE A 67 1.24 9.37 8.19
N ILE A 68 2.08 8.99 7.23
CA ILE A 68 3.45 9.48 7.08
C ILE A 68 3.48 10.43 5.88
N CYS A 69 4.02 11.63 6.08
CA CYS A 69 4.32 12.58 5.00
C CYS A 69 5.77 12.44 4.56
N GLN A 70 6.02 12.68 3.27
CA GLN A 70 7.34 12.91 2.73
C GLN A 70 7.38 14.32 2.12
N ARG A 71 8.49 15.03 2.34
CA ARG A 71 8.81 16.29 1.67
C ARG A 71 10.24 16.20 1.14
N LEU A 72 10.42 16.56 -0.13
CA LEU A 72 11.72 16.68 -0.77
C LEU A 72 12.43 17.97 -0.32
#